data_AF-A0A820KTK5-F1
#
_entry.id   AF-A0A820KTK5-F1
#
_cell.length_a   1.000
_cell.length_b   1.000
_cell.length_c   1.000
_cell.angle_alpha   90.00
_cell.angle_beta   90.00
_cell.angle_gamma   90.00
#
_symmetry.space_group_name_H-M   'P 1'
#
loop_
_entity.id
_entity.type
_entity.pdbx_description
1 polymer ?
#
loop_
_entity_poly.entity_id
_entity_poly.type
_entity_poly.pdbx_seq_one_letter_code
_entity_poly.pdbx_strand_id
1 'polypeptide(L)'
;SIYLGWSYWQFKKYEDLTTAASPATTESFYTEDGKLEINKVRALSRSYAQAIAGQPISMSFDSISFNFQLTFDINTNIQQPTIIYINEDLNYPHGNNIDVSPVNSLTWTSTNRNYYEFLPTTSTKNSTMITIKITPKTLNWFNILWNWFKEKISFWKK
;
A
#
# COMPACT_ATOMS: atom_id res chain seq x y z
N SER A 1 -5.10 17.55 13.11
CA SER A 1 -4.64 16.21 13.52
C SER A 1 -3.12 16.14 13.48
N ILE A 2 -2.52 15.44 14.44
CA ILE A 2 -1.08 15.14 14.50
C ILE A 2 -0.87 13.77 13.84
N TYR A 3 0.08 13.66 12.91
CA TYR A 3 0.50 12.40 12.29
C TYR A 3 1.84 12.00 12.88
N LEU A 4 1.91 10.83 13.52
CA LEU A 4 3.10 10.33 14.21
C LEU A 4 3.59 9.06 13.54
N GLY A 5 4.89 8.99 13.29
CA GLY A 5 5.57 7.74 12.93
C GLY A 5 5.76 6.85 14.16
N TRP A 6 6.00 5.57 13.93
CA TRP A 6 6.34 4.59 14.96
C TRP A 6 7.45 3.67 14.43
N SER A 7 8.21 3.07 15.34
CA SER A 7 9.20 2.04 15.03
C SER A 7 8.89 0.80 15.85
N TYR A 8 8.81 -0.36 15.21
CA TYR A 8 8.51 -1.62 15.88
C TYR A 8 9.72 -2.14 16.66
N TRP A 9 9.47 -2.69 17.85
CA TRP A 9 10.42 -3.52 18.58
C TRP A 9 9.90 -4.98 18.55
N GLN A 10 10.62 -5.98 18.04
CA GLN A 10 12.01 -5.98 17.54
C GLN A 10 12.12 -6.63 16.16
N PHE A 11 13.01 -6.11 15.32
CA PHE A 11 13.19 -6.62 13.96
C PHE A 11 13.79 -8.04 13.93
N LYS A 12 14.83 -8.28 14.72
CA LYS A 12 15.48 -9.59 14.90
C LYS A 12 16.02 -9.67 16.32
N LYS A 13 15.81 -10.81 16.99
CA LYS A 13 16.39 -11.07 18.31
C LYS A 13 17.93 -11.12 18.24
N TYR A 14 18.59 -10.43 19.15
CA TYR A 14 20.01 -10.60 19.46
C TYR A 14 20.20 -10.51 20.97
N GLU A 15 20.58 -11.63 21.60
CA GLU A 15 20.99 -11.77 23.02
C GLU A 15 20.35 -10.79 24.03
N ASP A 16 19.02 -10.70 24.02
CA ASP A 16 18.28 -9.83 24.94
C ASP A 16 18.02 -10.54 26.29
N LEU A 17 18.66 -10.04 27.36
CA LEU A 17 18.46 -10.47 28.76
C LEU A 17 17.26 -9.79 29.44
N THR A 18 16.52 -8.92 28.75
CA THR A 18 15.44 -8.08 29.30
C THR A 18 14.08 -8.25 28.62
N THR A 19 13.91 -9.18 27.67
CA THR A 19 12.64 -9.38 26.97
C THR A 19 11.52 -9.77 27.94
N ALA A 20 10.41 -9.01 27.93
CA ALA A 20 9.25 -9.25 28.78
C ALA A 20 8.35 -10.39 28.29
N ALA A 21 8.42 -10.74 27.00
CA ALA A 21 7.74 -11.90 26.44
C ALA A 21 8.53 -13.20 26.64
N SER A 22 7.87 -14.25 27.11
CA SER A 22 8.42 -15.61 27.17
C SER A 22 7.70 -16.52 26.18
N PRO A 23 8.39 -17.08 25.17
CA PRO A 23 9.80 -16.88 24.84
C PRO A 23 10.07 -15.53 24.17
N ALA A 24 11.29 -14.99 24.33
CA ALA A 24 11.72 -13.70 23.76
C ALA A 24 11.58 -13.59 22.23
N THR A 25 11.46 -14.72 21.52
CA THR A 25 11.20 -14.80 20.08
C THR A 25 9.77 -14.41 19.69
N THR A 26 8.85 -14.29 20.68
CA THR A 26 7.45 -13.89 20.47
C THR A 26 7.33 -12.48 19.88
N GLU A 27 8.26 -11.57 20.15
CA GLU A 27 8.26 -10.20 19.64
C GLU A 27 9.02 -10.02 18.32
N SER A 28 9.79 -11.03 17.92
CA SER A 28 10.60 -11.00 16.69
C SER A 28 9.75 -11.24 15.45
N PHE A 29 10.13 -10.65 14.31
CA PHE A 29 9.61 -11.05 12.99
C PHE A 29 10.04 -12.44 12.57
N TYR A 30 11.08 -12.97 13.20
CA TYR A 30 11.65 -14.28 12.90
C TYR A 30 11.41 -15.24 14.05
N THR A 31 10.98 -16.45 13.71
CA THR A 31 10.97 -17.58 14.64
C THR A 31 12.40 -17.95 15.05
N GLU A 32 12.51 -18.82 16.05
CA GLU A 32 13.79 -19.37 16.51
C GLU A 32 14.55 -20.11 15.38
N ASP A 33 13.82 -20.72 14.45
CA ASP A 33 14.37 -21.36 13.25
C ASP A 33 14.74 -20.37 12.12
N GLY A 34 14.61 -19.06 12.36
CA GLY A 34 14.90 -18.02 11.38
C GLY A 34 13.86 -17.86 10.27
N LYS A 35 12.65 -18.42 10.42
CA LYS A 35 11.56 -18.26 9.45
C LYS A 35 10.79 -16.96 9.72
N LEU A 36 10.38 -16.28 8.65
CA LEU A 36 9.63 -15.04 8.73
C LEU A 36 8.17 -15.31 9.12
N GLU A 37 7.69 -14.66 10.18
CA GLU A 37 6.32 -14.72 10.67
C GLU A 37 5.40 -13.83 9.82
N ILE A 38 4.90 -14.38 8.72
CA ILE A 38 4.15 -13.64 7.69
C ILE A 38 2.91 -12.91 8.24
N ASN A 39 2.28 -13.43 9.29
CA ASN A 39 1.12 -12.79 9.91
C ASN A 39 1.51 -11.51 10.66
N LYS A 40 2.67 -11.48 11.32
CA LYS A 40 3.22 -10.27 11.95
C LYS A 40 3.64 -9.26 10.89
N VAL A 41 4.30 -9.73 9.83
CA VAL A 41 4.68 -8.88 8.69
C VAL A 41 3.44 -8.26 8.05
N ARG A 42 2.37 -9.03 7.83
CA ARG A 42 1.11 -8.53 7.29
C ARG A 42 0.47 -7.47 8.19
N ALA A 43 0.49 -7.66 9.51
CA ALA A 43 -0.04 -6.68 10.46
C ALA A 43 0.72 -5.33 10.43
N LEU A 44 2.02 -5.37 10.16
CA LEU A 44 2.89 -4.19 10.20
C LEU A 44 3.15 -3.57 8.81
N SER A 45 2.87 -4.31 7.73
CA SER A 45 3.05 -3.89 6.34
C SER A 45 1.87 -3.07 5.83
N ARG A 46 1.61 -1.92 6.47
CA ARG A 46 0.52 -1.02 6.10
C ARG A 46 0.88 -0.19 4.88
N SER A 47 -0.11 0.13 4.05
CA SER A 47 0.02 1.20 3.05
C SER A 47 -0.01 2.56 3.75
N TYR A 48 0.87 3.48 3.37
CA TYR A 48 0.95 4.81 3.98
C TYR A 48 1.60 5.84 3.05
N ALA A 49 1.27 7.11 3.25
CA ALA A 49 1.91 8.21 2.57
C ALA A 49 3.25 8.54 3.25
N GLN A 50 4.35 8.39 2.54
CA GLN A 50 5.70 8.73 3.01
C GLN A 50 5.98 10.22 2.90
N ALA A 51 5.47 10.86 1.85
CA ALA A 51 5.56 12.29 1.61
C ALA A 51 4.23 12.79 1.07
N ILE A 52 3.82 13.99 1.47
CA ILE A 52 2.54 14.61 1.06
C ILE A 52 2.83 16.04 0.62
N ALA A 53 2.49 16.37 -0.63
CA ALA A 53 2.64 17.70 -1.22
C ALA A 53 1.49 18.63 -0.78
N GLY A 54 1.35 18.85 0.53
CA GLY A 54 0.27 19.62 1.11
C GLY A 54 0.04 19.32 2.58
N GLN A 55 -1.11 19.75 3.10
CA GLN A 55 -1.48 19.53 4.49
C GLN A 55 -2.35 18.26 4.61
N PRO A 56 -1.89 17.20 5.32
CA PRO A 56 -2.70 16.00 5.51
C PRO A 56 -3.93 16.27 6.37
N ILE A 57 -5.09 15.77 5.92
CA ILE A 57 -6.40 15.92 6.58
C ILE A 57 -6.84 14.60 7.22
N SER A 58 -6.75 13.49 6.49
CA SER A 58 -6.93 12.15 7.03
C SER A 58 -6.10 11.11 6.28
N MET A 59 -5.73 10.03 6.96
CA MET A 59 -5.09 8.87 6.35
C MET A 59 -5.59 7.60 7.05
N SER A 60 -6.01 6.61 6.29
CA SER A 60 -6.50 5.33 6.82
C SER A 60 -6.02 4.15 5.98
N PHE A 61 -5.82 3.03 6.66
CA PHE A 61 -5.55 1.74 6.06
C PHE A 61 -6.32 0.68 6.83
N ASP A 62 -7.18 -0.05 6.13
CA ASP A 62 -7.91 -1.21 6.64
C ASP A 62 -7.08 -2.47 6.43
N SER A 63 -6.68 -3.14 7.51
CA SER A 63 -5.86 -4.35 7.47
C SER A 63 -6.60 -5.61 7.04
N ILE A 64 -7.93 -5.55 6.91
CA ILE A 64 -8.77 -6.66 6.44
C ILE A 64 -9.02 -6.53 4.94
N SER A 65 -9.49 -5.37 4.49
CA SER A 65 -9.79 -5.14 3.07
C SER A 65 -8.59 -4.64 2.25
N PHE A 66 -7.50 -4.25 2.92
CA PHE A 66 -6.32 -3.59 2.33
C PHE A 66 -6.65 -2.28 1.60
N ASN A 67 -7.79 -1.66 1.91
CA ASN A 67 -8.14 -0.37 1.37
C ASN A 67 -7.32 0.72 2.06
N PHE A 68 -6.63 1.51 1.25
CA PHE A 68 -5.90 2.69 1.67
C PHE A 68 -6.63 3.95 1.20
N GLN A 69 -6.72 4.95 2.07
CA GLN A 69 -7.23 6.27 1.71
C GLN A 69 -6.35 7.37 2.33
N LEU A 70 -6.02 8.36 1.51
CA LEU A 70 -5.39 9.61 1.94
C LEU A 70 -6.26 10.78 1.49
N THR A 71 -6.58 11.70 2.41
CA THR A 71 -7.17 12.99 2.09
C THR A 71 -6.25 14.10 2.59
N PHE A 72 -5.93 15.06 1.72
CA PHE A 72 -5.04 16.17 2.03
C PHE A 72 -5.45 17.43 1.28
N ASP A 73 -5.10 18.58 1.85
CA ASP A 73 -5.24 19.87 1.19
C ASP A 73 -3.98 20.17 0.38
N ILE A 74 -4.06 20.20 -0.95
CA ILE A 74 -2.89 20.24 -1.82
C ILE A 74 -2.22 21.63 -1.83
N ASN A 75 -0.89 21.65 -1.76
CA ASN A 75 -0.09 22.85 -2.00
C ASN A 75 0.63 22.74 -3.34
N THR A 76 0.10 23.38 -4.38
CA THR A 76 0.64 23.29 -5.76
C THR A 76 1.95 24.05 -5.95
N ASN A 77 2.43 24.77 -4.95
CA ASN A 77 3.77 25.37 -4.99
C ASN A 77 4.88 24.34 -4.69
N ILE A 78 4.53 23.21 -4.07
CA ILE A 78 5.45 22.09 -3.84
C ILE A 78 5.61 21.32 -5.15
N GLN A 79 6.83 21.23 -5.66
CA GLN A 79 7.14 20.58 -6.94
C GLN A 79 7.40 19.07 -6.80
N GLN A 80 7.69 18.61 -5.58
CA GLN A 80 7.90 17.21 -5.27
C GLN A 80 6.55 16.46 -5.17
N PRO A 81 6.49 15.19 -5.59
CA PRO A 81 5.26 14.42 -5.56
C PRO A 81 4.81 14.07 -4.13
N THR A 82 3.52 13.81 -3.98
CA THR A 82 3.04 12.96 -2.88
C THR A 82 3.48 11.52 -3.17
N ILE A 83 4.14 10.87 -2.20
CA ILE A 83 4.66 9.51 -2.32
C ILE A 83 3.86 8.60 -1.40
N ILE A 84 3.24 7.56 -1.97
CA ILE A 84 2.52 6.54 -1.22
C ILE A 84 3.24 5.20 -1.40
N TYR A 85 3.59 4.58 -0.27
CA TYR A 85 4.04 3.20 -0.21
C TYR A 85 2.83 2.27 -0.07
N ILE A 86 2.83 1.20 -0.86
CA ILE A 86 1.94 0.05 -0.69
C ILE A 86 2.78 -1.23 -0.68
N ASN A 87 2.33 -2.29 0.00
CA ASN A 87 2.97 -3.60 -0.17
C ASN A 87 2.22 -4.40 -1.23
N GLU A 88 2.71 -4.37 -2.48
CA GLU A 88 2.10 -5.05 -3.61
C GLU A 88 1.99 -6.56 -3.36
N ASP A 89 3.03 -7.19 -2.84
CA ASP A 89 3.08 -8.65 -2.71
C ASP A 89 2.16 -9.18 -1.62
N LEU A 90 2.04 -8.45 -0.50
CA LEU A 90 1.26 -8.91 0.65
C LEU A 90 -0.20 -8.45 0.61
N ASN A 91 -0.44 -7.22 0.17
CA ASN A 91 -1.75 -6.57 0.29
C ASN A 91 -2.47 -6.44 -1.05
N TYR A 92 -1.73 -6.44 -2.17
CA TYR A 92 -2.27 -6.25 -3.51
C TYR A 92 -1.73 -7.28 -4.52
N PRO A 93 -1.79 -8.60 -4.22
CA PRO A 93 -1.11 -9.64 -5.02
C PRO A 93 -1.63 -9.78 -6.45
N HIS A 94 -2.76 -9.17 -6.77
CA HIS A 94 -3.36 -9.14 -8.11
C HIS A 94 -3.38 -7.72 -8.71
N GLY A 95 -2.57 -6.83 -8.14
CA GLY A 95 -2.55 -5.41 -8.40
C GLY A 95 -3.65 -4.65 -7.65
N ASN A 96 -3.71 -3.36 -7.96
CA ASN A 96 -4.54 -2.38 -7.28
C ASN A 96 -5.26 -1.47 -8.29
N ASN A 97 -6.36 -0.87 -7.83
CA ASN A 97 -7.02 0.26 -8.46
C ASN A 97 -6.65 1.54 -7.69
N ILE A 98 -6.50 2.65 -8.41
CA ILE A 98 -6.21 3.96 -7.85
C ILE A 98 -7.29 4.92 -8.32
N ASP A 99 -8.04 5.48 -7.38
CA ASP A 99 -9.04 6.50 -7.62
C ASP A 99 -8.58 7.82 -7.01
N VAL A 100 -8.68 8.89 -7.78
CA VAL A 100 -8.36 10.26 -7.34
C VAL A 100 -9.61 11.12 -7.44
N SER A 101 -9.92 11.83 -6.37
CA SER A 101 -11.00 12.82 -6.31
C SER A 101 -10.47 14.18 -5.87
N PRO A 102 -10.79 15.29 -6.58
CA PRO A 102 -11.56 15.34 -7.82
C PRO A 102 -10.88 14.60 -8.98
N VAL A 103 -11.67 14.09 -9.92
CA VAL A 103 -11.13 13.37 -11.10
C VAL A 103 -10.19 14.28 -11.87
N ASN A 104 -9.08 13.73 -12.37
CA ASN A 104 -8.03 14.44 -13.12
C ASN A 104 -7.30 15.54 -12.33
N SER A 105 -7.41 15.58 -10.99
CA SER A 105 -6.62 16.50 -10.16
C SER A 105 -5.17 16.02 -9.94
N LEU A 106 -4.91 14.71 -10.06
CA LEU A 106 -3.55 14.20 -9.99
C LEU A 106 -3.28 13.28 -11.18
N THR A 107 -2.07 13.35 -11.69
CA THR A 107 -1.45 12.24 -12.43
C THR A 107 -0.64 11.40 -11.45
N TRP A 108 -0.50 10.11 -11.75
CA TRP A 108 0.30 9.22 -10.94
C TRP A 108 1.14 8.28 -11.79
N THR A 109 2.27 7.87 -11.25
CA THR A 109 3.16 6.87 -11.85
C THR A 109 3.69 5.93 -10.77
N SER A 110 4.11 4.74 -11.19
CA SER A 110 4.86 3.82 -10.33
C SER A 110 6.27 3.68 -10.91
N THR A 111 7.17 4.51 -10.43
CA THR A 111 8.58 4.55 -10.84
C THR A 111 9.36 3.38 -10.25
N ASN A 112 8.99 2.97 -9.04
CA ASN A 112 9.58 1.86 -8.30
C ASN A 112 8.47 0.95 -7.76
N ARG A 113 8.76 -0.35 -7.68
CA ARG A 113 7.88 -1.33 -7.06
C ARG A 113 7.48 -0.88 -5.67
N ASN A 114 6.20 -1.03 -5.30
CA ASN A 114 5.61 -0.62 -4.03
C ASN A 114 5.41 0.89 -3.84
N TYR A 115 5.81 1.73 -4.81
CA TYR A 115 5.73 3.18 -4.67
C TYR A 115 4.90 3.81 -5.78
N TYR A 116 4.04 4.73 -5.39
CA TYR A 116 3.30 5.60 -6.28
C TYR A 116 3.64 7.06 -6.01
N GLU A 117 3.96 7.77 -7.08
CA GLU A 117 4.21 9.21 -7.08
C GLU A 117 3.02 9.93 -7.71
N PHE A 118 2.48 10.92 -7.00
CA PHE A 118 1.33 11.70 -7.43
C PHE A 118 1.71 13.17 -7.59
N LEU A 119 1.41 13.74 -8.75
CA LEU A 119 1.68 15.14 -9.09
C LEU A 119 0.38 15.88 -9.45
N PRO A 120 0.23 17.17 -9.07
CA PRO A 120 -0.88 17.99 -9.51
C PRO A 120 -0.89 18.15 -11.02
N THR A 121 -2.08 18.09 -11.61
CA THR A 121 -2.28 18.48 -13.01
C THR A 121 -2.36 19.99 -13.15
N THR A 122 -2.29 20.50 -14.39
CA THR A 122 -2.42 21.94 -14.68
C THR A 122 -3.80 22.52 -14.30
N SER A 123 -4.83 21.68 -14.17
CA SER A 123 -6.16 22.09 -13.72
C SER A 123 -6.31 22.15 -12.20
N THR A 124 -5.31 21.66 -11.46
CA THR A 124 -5.38 21.55 -10.00
C THR A 124 -5.06 22.87 -9.36
N LYS A 125 -6.03 23.38 -8.60
CA LYS A 125 -5.87 24.64 -7.87
C LYS A 125 -5.23 24.40 -6.52
N ASN A 126 -4.41 25.35 -6.09
CA ASN A 126 -3.90 25.37 -4.73
C ASN A 126 -5.06 25.33 -3.73
N SER A 127 -4.85 24.66 -2.60
CA SER A 127 -5.84 24.47 -1.54
C SER A 127 -7.09 23.69 -1.96
N THR A 128 -6.97 22.82 -2.97
CA THR A 128 -8.03 21.85 -3.31
C THR A 128 -7.90 20.64 -2.39
N MET A 129 -9.03 20.20 -1.81
CA MET A 129 -9.06 18.94 -1.06
C MET A 129 -8.98 17.76 -2.02
N ILE A 130 -7.90 16.99 -1.91
CA ILE A 130 -7.64 15.81 -2.73
C ILE A 130 -7.84 14.56 -1.90
N THR A 131 -8.49 13.55 -2.47
CA THR A 131 -8.59 12.21 -1.90
C THR A 131 -8.05 11.17 -2.88
N ILE A 132 -7.08 10.38 -2.42
CA ILE A 132 -6.53 9.22 -3.12
C ILE A 132 -7.05 7.98 -2.42
N LYS A 133 -7.61 7.04 -3.19
CA LYS A 133 -7.99 5.71 -2.72
C LYS A 133 -7.23 4.65 -3.49
N ILE A 134 -6.66 3.69 -2.77
CA ILE A 134 -5.98 2.54 -3.35
C ILE A 134 -6.66 1.29 -2.81
N THR A 135 -7.18 0.45 -3.72
CA THR A 135 -7.95 -0.75 -3.38
C THR A 135 -7.40 -1.97 -4.11
N PRO A 136 -7.45 -3.18 -3.52
CA PRO A 136 -7.07 -4.39 -4.25
C PRO A 136 -7.93 -4.65 -5.48
N LYS A 137 -7.30 -5.10 -6.56
CA LYS A 137 -8.03 -5.70 -7.68
C LYS A 137 -8.55 -7.06 -7.26
N THR A 138 -9.84 -7.30 -7.49
CA THR A 138 -10.41 -8.62 -7.31
C THR A 138 -9.97 -9.55 -8.43
N LEU A 139 -9.64 -10.80 -8.07
CA LEU A 139 -9.43 -11.87 -9.03
C LEU A 139 -10.74 -12.13 -9.79
N ASN A 140 -10.74 -11.83 -11.08
CA ASN A 140 -11.86 -12.18 -11.94
C ASN A 140 -11.69 -13.61 -12.46
N TRP A 141 -12.11 -14.59 -11.65
CA TRP A 141 -12.05 -16.01 -11.98
C TRP A 141 -12.81 -16.38 -13.25
N PHE A 142 -13.89 -15.66 -13.56
CA PHE A 142 -14.61 -15.88 -14.81
C PHE A 142 -13.73 -15.59 -16.03
N ASN A 143 -12.99 -14.48 -16.04
CA ASN A 143 -12.08 -14.16 -17.14
C ASN A 143 -10.92 -15.15 -17.26
N ILE A 144 -10.40 -15.65 -16.13
CA ILE A 144 -9.32 -16.65 -16.10
C ILE A 144 -9.81 -17.97 -16.69
N LEU A 145 -10.95 -18.48 -16.18
CA LEU A 145 -11.54 -19.73 -16.65
C LEU A 145 -11.99 -19.62 -18.12
N TRP A 146 -12.52 -18.48 -18.53
CA TRP A 146 -12.95 -18.23 -19.90
C TRP A 146 -11.78 -18.17 -20.88
N ASN A 147 -10.68 -17.52 -20.52
CA ASN A 147 -9.47 -17.48 -21.36
C ASN A 147 -8.81 -18.87 -21.47
N TRP A 148 -8.72 -19.60 -20.36
CA TRP A 148 -8.26 -21.00 -20.37
C TRP A 148 -9.15 -21.90 -21.23
N PHE A 149 -10.47 -21.73 -21.15
CA PHE A 149 -11.43 -22.46 -21.97
C PHE A 149 -11.28 -22.14 -23.45
N LYS A 150 -11.07 -20.87 -23.81
CA LYS A 150 -10.78 -20.44 -25.20
C LYS A 150 -9.49 -21.05 -25.75
N GLU A 151 -8.42 -21.10 -24.95
CA GLU A 151 -7.15 -21.74 -25.34
C GLU A 151 -7.33 -23.25 -25.55
N LYS A 152 -8.12 -23.91 -24.70
CA LYS A 152 -8.43 -25.33 -24.89
C LYS A 152 -9.27 -25.57 -26.14
N ILE A 153 -10.26 -24.72 -26.45
CA ILE A 153 -11.07 -24.86 -27.68
C ILE A 153 -10.25 -24.60 -28.94
N SER A 154 -9.32 -23.65 -28.94
CA SER A 154 -8.49 -23.38 -30.11
C SER A 154 -7.54 -24.54 -30.44
N PHE A 155 -7.14 -25.32 -29.44
CA PHE A 155 -6.34 -26.54 -29.60
C PHE A 155 -7.11 -27.67 -30.31
N TRP A 156 -8.44 -27.73 -30.19
CA TRP A 156 -9.28 -28.72 -30.87
C TRP A 156 -9.74 -28.32 -32.29
N LYS A 157 -9.28 -27.17 -32.80
CA LYS A 157 -9.58 -26.68 -34.17
C LYS A 157 -8.39 -26.80 -35.13
N LYS A 158 -7.33 -27.52 -34.77
CA LYS A 158 -6.24 -27.94 -35.65
C LYS A 158 -6.31 -29.45 -35.86
#